data_AF-A0A7X3Q1J5-F1
#
_entry.id   AF-A0A7X3Q1J5-F1
#
_cell.length_a   1.000
_cell.length_b   1.000
_cell.length_c   1.000
_cell.angle_alpha   90.00
_cell.angle_beta   90.00
_cell.angle_gamma   90.00
#
_symmetry.space_group_name_H-M   'P 1'
#
loop_
_entity.id
_entity.type
_entity.pdbx_description
1 polymer ?
#
loop_
_entity_poly.entity_id
_entity_poly.type
_entity_poly.pdbx_seq_one_letter_code
_entity_poly.pdbx_strand_id
1 'polypeptide(L)' 'MDALGPGPWTIITPAADGWSSTALAGGDTVGVRMPPVPTLQAVLTELGAPLAASSANRHGDPSPTTCA' A
#
# COMPACT_ATOMS: atom_id res chain seq x y z
N MET A 1 -0.89 2.75 14.56
CA MET A 1 -0.82 3.75 13.49
C MET A 1 -0.94 5.17 14.04
N ASP A 2 -1.72 5.37 15.09
CA ASP A 2 -2.06 6.69 15.64
C ASP A 2 -0.84 7.57 16.00
N ALA A 3 0.27 6.95 16.45
CA ALA A 3 1.51 7.68 16.72
C ALA A 3 2.33 8.05 15.47
N LEU A 4 2.16 7.31 14.35
CA LEU A 4 2.88 7.55 13.11
C LEU A 4 2.11 8.47 12.15
N GLY A 5 0.77 8.41 12.16
CA GLY A 5 -0.13 9.19 11.29
C GLY A 5 0.13 8.99 9.79
N PRO A 6 -0.65 9.56 8.86
CA PRO A 6 -0.34 9.48 7.44
C PRO A 6 1.09 9.99 7.14
N GLY A 7 1.89 9.22 6.39
CA GLY A 7 3.29 9.57 6.14
C GLY A 7 4.00 8.65 5.13
N PRO A 8 5.24 9.01 4.74
CA PRO A 8 6.04 8.26 3.76
C PRO A 8 6.74 7.06 4.41
N TRP A 9 5.99 6.25 5.14
CA TRP A 9 6.49 5.09 5.85
C TRP A 9 5.74 3.83 5.42
N THR A 10 6.39 2.68 5.60
CA THR A 10 5.78 1.36 5.42
C THR A 10 6.15 0.52 6.64
N ILE A 11 5.15 -0.11 7.26
CA ILE A 11 5.33 -1.00 8.40
C ILE A 11 5.15 -2.42 7.89
N ILE A 12 6.12 -3.28 8.19
CA ILE A 12 6.00 -4.72 7.92
C ILE A 12 5.38 -5.36 9.15
N THR A 13 4.31 -6.13 8.96
CA THR A 13 3.57 -6.84 10.02
C THR A 13 3.27 -8.26 9.57
N PRO A 14 3.09 -9.22 10.50
CA PRO A 14 2.49 -10.50 10.16
C PRO A 14 1.16 -10.32 9.44
N ALA A 15 0.90 -11.20 8.47
CA ALA A 15 -0.38 -11.34 7.81
C ALA A 15 -1.42 -11.90 8.79
N ALA A 16 -2.70 -11.56 8.59
CA ALA A 16 -3.77 -12.17 9.35
C ALA A 16 -3.90 -13.67 9.03
N ASP A 17 -4.26 -14.48 10.03
CA ASP A 17 -4.43 -15.92 9.86
C ASP A 17 -5.42 -16.25 8.74
N GLY A 18 -5.03 -17.15 7.84
CA GLY A 18 -5.86 -17.58 6.71
C GLY A 18 -5.98 -16.55 5.58
N TRP A 19 -5.30 -15.40 5.67
CA TRP A 19 -5.31 -14.43 4.58
C TRP A 19 -4.46 -14.92 3.39
N SER A 20 -5.11 -15.27 2.29
CA SER A 20 -4.44 -15.54 1.01
C SER A 20 -4.54 -14.34 0.10
N SER A 21 -3.41 -13.69 -0.21
CA SER A 21 -3.36 -12.56 -1.13
C SER A 21 -2.07 -12.59 -1.94
N THR A 22 -2.13 -12.16 -3.20
CA THR A 22 -0.94 -11.93 -4.02
C THR A 22 -0.03 -10.86 -3.41
N ALA A 23 -0.57 -9.98 -2.55
CA ALA A 23 0.19 -8.99 -1.80
C ALA A 23 1.22 -9.60 -0.82
N LEU A 24 1.05 -10.86 -0.43
CA LEU A 24 2.00 -11.56 0.43
C LEU A 24 3.23 -12.09 -0.33
N ALA A 25 3.15 -12.16 -1.66
CA ALA A 25 4.20 -12.73 -2.51
C ALA A 25 4.69 -14.13 -2.03
N GLY A 26 3.80 -14.93 -1.44
CA GLY A 26 4.10 -16.27 -0.90
C GLY A 26 4.69 -16.29 0.51
N GLY A 27 4.82 -15.13 1.18
CA GLY A 27 5.26 -15.02 2.57
C GLY A 27 4.11 -14.96 3.59
N ASP A 28 4.49 -14.70 4.84
CA ASP A 28 3.61 -14.60 6.02
C ASP A 28 3.53 -13.17 6.58
N THR A 29 4.10 -12.20 5.88
CA THR A 29 4.12 -10.78 6.27
C THR A 29 3.58 -9.88 5.16
N VAL A 30 3.13 -8.69 5.55
CA VAL A 30 2.60 -7.67 4.66
C VAL A 30 3.17 -6.29 4.99
N GLY A 31 3.46 -5.51 3.94
CA GLY A 31 3.79 -4.09 4.07
C GLY A 31 2.54 -3.23 4.06
N VAL A 32 2.31 -2.48 5.15
CA VAL A 32 1.17 -1.56 5.30
C VAL A 32 1.66 -0.12 5.34
N ARG A 33 1.00 0.76 4.60
CA ARG A 33 1.31 2.20 4.53
C ARG A 33 0.04 3.04 4.59
N MET A 34 0.18 4.26 5.11
CA MET A 34 -0.89 5.27 5.12
C MET A 34 -0.39 6.54 4.42
N PRO A 35 -0.57 6.67 3.10
CA PRO A 35 -0.02 7.81 2.37
C PRO A 35 -0.72 9.13 2.74
N PRO A 36 0.04 10.23 2.94
CA PRO A 36 -0.52 11.55 3.24
C PRO A 36 -0.99 12.27 1.97
N VAL A 37 -1.72 11.57 1.10
CA VAL A 37 -2.20 12.06 -0.19
C VAL A 37 -3.73 12.12 -0.15
N PRO A 38 -4.35 13.32 -0.03
CA PRO A 38 -5.79 13.45 0.17
C PRO A 38 -6.64 12.73 -0.87
N THR A 39 -6.26 12.81 -2.15
CA THR A 39 -6.98 12.12 -3.24
C THR A 39 -6.96 10.61 -3.07
N LEU A 40 -5.81 10.04 -2.66
CA LEU A 40 -5.70 8.60 -2.44
C LEU A 40 -6.48 8.18 -1.19
N GLN A 41 -6.50 9.01 -0.14
CA GLN A 41 -7.33 8.75 1.05
C GLN A 41 -8.82 8.75 0.71
N ALA A 42 -9.27 9.67 -0.16
CA ALA A 42 -10.65 9.70 -0.65
C ALA A 42 -10.99 8.43 -1.44
N VAL A 43 -10.11 8.01 -2.36
CA VAL A 43 -10.29 6.76 -3.13
C VAL A 43 -10.36 5.54 -2.19
N LEU A 44 -9.48 5.43 -1.21
CA LEU A 44 -9.50 4.32 -0.25
C LEU A 44 -10.78 4.32 0.62
N THR A 45 -11.29 5.52 0.95
CA THR A 45 -12.54 5.68 1.70
C THR A 45 -13.74 5.21 0.88
N GLU A 46 -13.81 5.61 -0.39
CA GLU A 46 -14.88 5.19 -1.30
C GLU A 46 -14.80 3.70 -1.65
N LEU A 47 -13.57 3.18 -1.83
CA LEU A 47 -13.32 1.77 -2.10
C LEU A 47 -13.79 0.87 -0.94
N GLY A 48 -13.71 1.36 0.30
CA GLY A 48 -14.10 0.60 1.49
C GLY A 48 -13.23 -0.65 1.75
N ALA A 49 -12.09 -0.76 1.09
CA ALA A 49 -11.19 -1.90 1.15
C ALA A 49 -9.72 -1.46 1.02
N PRO A 50 -8.75 -2.25 1.52
CA PRO A 50 -7.33 -1.98 1.30
C PRO A 50 -6.95 -2.11 -0.18
N LEU A 51 -6.02 -1.28 -0.62
CA LEU A 51 -5.48 -1.32 -1.98
C LEU A 51 -4.03 -1.82 -1.97
N ALA A 52 -3.80 -2.99 -2.56
CA ALA A 52 -2.44 -3.45 -2.88
C ALA A 52 -1.92 -2.65 -4.08
N ALA A 53 -0.76 -2.00 -3.94
CA ALA A 53 -0.17 -1.19 -5.00
C ALA A 53 1.35 -1.19 -4.94
N SER A 54 1.98 -1.25 -6.11
CA SER A 54 3.41 -0.99 -6.35
C SER A 54 3.61 0.39 -6.97
N SER A 55 4.85 0.73 -7.35
CA SER A 55 5.09 1.84 -8.27
C SER A 55 4.41 1.56 -9.63
N ALA A 56 3.87 2.59 -10.26
CA ALA A 56 3.04 2.49 -11.48
C ALA A 56 3.88 2.53 -12.77
N ASN A 57 5.01 1.83 -12.77
CA ASN A 57 5.91 1.69 -13.92
C ASN A 57 5.87 0.26 -14.48
N ARG A 58 6.37 0.10 -15.71
CA ARG A 58 6.77 -1.23 -16.19
C ARG A 58 7.96 -1.73 -15.38
N HIS A 59 8.02 -3.03 -15.16
CA HIS A 59 9.13 -3.65 -14.43
C HIS A 59 10.48 -3.28 -15.09
N GLY A 60 11.41 -2.76 -14.28
CA GLY A 60 12.71 -2.28 -14.73
C GLY A 60 12.78 -0.78 -15.09
N ASP A 61 11.65 -0.13 -15.37
CA ASP A 61 11.61 1.32 -15.64
C ASP A 61 11.67 2.14 -14.33
N PRO A 62 12.08 3.42 -14.37
CA PRO A 62 12.00 4.31 -13.22
C PRO A 62 10.57 4.49 -12.71
N SER A 63 10.41 4.65 -11.38
CA SER A 63 9.12 4.94 -10.77
C SER A 63 8.54 6.26 -11.29
N PRO A 64 7.24 6.32 -11.65
CA PRO A 64 6.64 7.55 -12.14
C PRO A 64 6.42 8.54 -11.00
N THR A 65 6.60 9.82 -11.29
CA THR A 65 6.33 10.94 -10.36
C THR A 65 5.26 11.89 -10.89
N THR A 66 4.78 11.69 -12.12
CA THR A 66 3.69 12.45 -12.75
C THR A 66 2.75 11.49 -13.49
N CYS A 67 1.54 11.96 -13.79
CA CYS A 67 0.51 11.17 -14.48
C CYS A 67 0.44 11.46 -16.00
N ALA A 68 1.37 12.24 -16.54
CA ALA A 68 1.39 12.67 -17.93
C ALA A 68 1.83 11.55 -18.88
#